data_AF-A0A177F0J9-F1
#
_entry.id   AF-A0A177F0J9-F1
#
_cell.length_a   1.000
_cell.length_b   1.000
_cell.length_c   1.000
_cell.angle_alpha   90.00
_cell.angle_beta   90.00
_cell.angle_gamma   90.00
#
_symmetry.space_group_name_H-M   'P 1'
#
loop_
_entity.id
_entity.type
_entity.pdbx_description
1 polymer ?
#
loop_
_entity_poly.entity_id
_entity_poly.type
_entity_poly.pdbx_seq_one_letter_code
_entity_poly.pdbx_strand_id
1 'polypeptide(L)'
;MGQEIIRTTAFDLALEKPYLMHAVNGVSAAHLCHLLPAARHPAQHNQNQLTNFYHFQRALQLFRDELATGVTKANMNALLSTVMLICVHQFMLPQSQPDPGTSFVYAPAERRSECLRWLTIQHGFNALYAELGEVIWGSVWNPVFTDSDIKELASTIMTAEAGDDIHALFLELCEVTPDASSQNNPYYEALEHLLFTRRLKPGMNTFNKLVTFVGSVEGDFLQLLLCRDKRALLILAHWLALMIGLDQWWSSARCKNECVAITTFLMHDQDERVRALLRFPAQLVGIDLMAVELLDGHSIISS
;
A
#
# COMPACT_ATOMS: atom_id res chain seq x y z
N MET A 1 -10.51 6.16 -14.22
CA MET A 1 -11.81 5.54 -13.91
C MET A 1 -12.31 5.91 -12.52
N GLY A 2 -11.62 5.53 -11.43
CA GLY A 2 -12.05 5.89 -10.06
C GLY A 2 -12.21 7.41 -9.83
N GLN A 3 -11.27 8.23 -10.32
CA GLN A 3 -11.38 9.70 -10.25
C GLN A 3 -12.62 10.26 -10.97
N GLU A 4 -13.07 9.61 -12.04
CA GLU A 4 -14.25 10.04 -12.79
C GLU A 4 -15.54 9.71 -12.03
N ILE A 5 -15.61 8.52 -11.41
CA ILE A 5 -16.73 8.12 -10.55
C ILE A 5 -16.84 9.07 -9.35
N ILE A 6 -15.71 9.43 -8.73
CA ILE A 6 -15.69 10.43 -7.65
C ILE A 6 -16.21 11.77 -8.17
N ARG A 7 -15.70 12.27 -9.29
CA ARG A 7 -16.11 13.56 -9.85
C ARG A 7 -17.61 13.65 -10.14
N THR A 8 -18.19 12.57 -10.63
CA THR A 8 -19.59 12.52 -11.10
C THR A 8 -20.59 12.14 -10.02
N THR A 9 -20.19 11.32 -9.05
CA THR A 9 -21.11 10.73 -8.06
C THR A 9 -20.84 11.22 -6.64
N ALA A 10 -19.59 11.54 -6.30
CA ALA A 10 -19.24 11.85 -4.91
C ALA A 10 -19.80 13.20 -4.45
N PHE A 11 -20.07 14.15 -5.36
CA PHE A 11 -20.62 15.45 -4.97
C PHE A 11 -22.05 15.29 -4.41
N ASP A 12 -22.95 14.66 -5.17
CA ASP A 12 -24.34 14.46 -4.74
C ASP A 12 -24.40 13.56 -3.49
N LEU A 13 -23.63 12.46 -3.47
CA LEU A 13 -23.57 11.57 -2.30
C LEU A 13 -22.99 12.27 -1.06
N ALA A 14 -21.99 13.15 -1.22
CA ALA A 14 -21.41 13.89 -0.10
C ALA A 14 -22.42 14.89 0.48
N LEU A 15 -23.25 15.53 -0.35
CA LEU A 15 -24.31 16.42 0.14
C LEU A 15 -25.33 15.68 1.02
N GLU A 16 -25.60 14.42 0.72
CA GLU A 16 -26.57 13.60 1.46
C GLU A 16 -25.97 12.86 2.66
N LYS A 17 -24.69 12.49 2.60
CA LYS A 17 -24.04 11.60 3.57
C LYS A 17 -22.90 12.33 4.30
N PRO A 18 -23.12 12.77 5.56
CA PRO A 18 -22.15 13.57 6.31
C PRO A 18 -20.77 12.91 6.48
N TYR A 19 -20.70 11.60 6.69
CA TYR A 19 -19.42 10.88 6.82
C TYR A 19 -18.57 10.99 5.53
N LEU A 20 -19.20 10.89 4.36
CA LEU A 20 -18.53 11.02 3.07
C LEU A 20 -18.09 12.47 2.83
N MET A 21 -18.94 13.45 3.14
CA MET A 21 -18.56 14.87 3.07
C MET A 21 -17.33 15.18 3.91
N HIS A 22 -17.32 14.68 5.15
CA HIS A 22 -16.18 14.86 6.04
C HIS A 22 -14.92 14.16 5.47
N ALA A 23 -15.04 12.96 4.89
CA ALA A 23 -13.89 12.30 4.25
C ALA A 23 -13.34 13.10 3.06
N VAL A 24 -14.22 13.59 2.17
CA VAL A 24 -13.85 14.42 1.01
C VAL A 24 -13.16 15.70 1.46
N ASN A 25 -13.70 16.40 2.46
CA ASN A 25 -13.10 17.64 2.99
C ASN A 25 -11.78 17.39 3.70
N GLY A 26 -11.65 16.27 4.41
CA GLY A 26 -10.40 15.84 5.00
C GLY A 26 -9.31 15.66 3.94
N VAL A 27 -9.55 14.81 2.94
CA VAL A 27 -8.61 14.58 1.83
C VAL A 27 -8.31 15.87 1.05
N SER A 28 -9.31 16.72 0.81
CA SER A 28 -9.13 18.01 0.14
C SER A 28 -8.22 18.95 0.93
N ALA A 29 -8.38 19.03 2.26
CA ALA A 29 -7.51 19.83 3.11
C ALA A 29 -6.06 19.29 3.13
N ALA A 30 -5.86 17.96 3.13
CA ALA A 30 -4.53 17.38 2.99
C ALA A 30 -3.90 17.69 1.61
N HIS A 31 -4.69 17.66 0.54
CA HIS A 31 -4.23 18.05 -0.78
C HIS A 31 -3.82 19.53 -0.80
N LEU A 32 -4.56 20.41 -0.12
CA LEU A 32 -4.16 21.81 0.04
C LEU A 32 -2.86 21.96 0.83
N CYS A 33 -2.60 21.14 1.86
CA CYS A 33 -1.30 21.11 2.54
C CYS A 33 -0.15 20.72 1.58
N HIS A 34 -0.40 19.80 0.64
CA HIS A 34 0.56 19.42 -0.39
C HIS A 34 0.82 20.57 -1.38
N LEU A 35 -0.23 21.25 -1.86
CA LEU A 35 -0.12 22.39 -2.77
C LEU A 35 0.45 23.65 -2.11
N LEU A 36 0.29 23.78 -0.79
CA LEU A 36 0.75 24.91 0.03
C LEU A 36 1.74 24.42 1.10
N PRO A 37 3.01 24.13 0.74
CA PRO A 37 4.00 23.62 1.68
C PRO A 37 4.27 24.58 2.85
N ALA A 38 4.43 24.03 4.05
CA ALA A 38 4.65 24.79 5.28
C ALA A 38 5.81 25.81 5.19
N ALA A 39 6.87 25.47 4.46
CA ALA A 39 8.03 26.35 4.26
C ALA A 39 7.70 27.67 3.54
N ARG A 40 6.65 27.69 2.70
CA ARG A 40 6.23 28.88 1.93
C ARG A 40 4.93 29.49 2.46
N HIS A 41 4.04 28.66 3.01
CA HIS A 41 2.69 29.05 3.42
C HIS A 41 2.34 28.53 4.83
N PRO A 42 3.11 28.88 5.88
CA PRO A 42 2.99 28.25 7.20
C PRO A 42 1.59 28.41 7.83
N ALA A 43 0.98 29.60 7.70
CA ALA A 43 -0.34 29.86 8.27
C ALA A 43 -1.45 29.02 7.59
N GLN A 44 -1.49 29.04 6.24
CA GLN A 44 -2.46 28.26 5.48
C GLN A 44 -2.24 26.77 5.65
N HIS A 45 -0.98 26.32 5.67
CA HIS A 45 -0.63 24.92 5.89
C HIS A 45 -1.14 24.43 7.24
N ASN A 46 -0.89 25.18 8.33
CA ASN A 46 -1.35 24.82 9.66
C ASN A 46 -2.89 24.80 9.75
N GLN A 47 -3.57 25.76 9.13
CA GLN A 47 -5.04 25.80 9.09
C GLN A 47 -5.62 24.59 8.33
N ASN A 48 -5.05 24.27 7.17
CA ASN A 48 -5.47 23.10 6.38
C ASN A 48 -5.15 21.79 7.10
N GLN A 49 -4.05 21.71 7.84
CA GLN A 49 -3.70 20.54 8.64
C GLN A 49 -4.71 20.32 9.77
N LEU A 50 -5.10 21.38 10.49
CA LEU A 50 -6.15 21.31 11.51
C LEU A 50 -7.50 20.91 10.89
N THR A 51 -7.84 21.49 9.74
CA THR A 51 -9.06 21.18 8.98
C THR A 51 -9.07 19.71 8.55
N ASN A 52 -7.95 19.20 8.04
CA ASN A 52 -7.78 17.79 7.69
C ASN A 52 -8.05 16.90 8.91
N PHE A 53 -7.40 17.16 10.04
CA PHE A 53 -7.56 16.37 11.25
C PHE A 53 -9.01 16.37 11.73
N TYR A 54 -9.64 17.54 11.82
CA TYR A 54 -11.03 17.69 12.25
C TYR A 54 -12.00 16.90 11.36
N HIS A 55 -11.94 17.14 10.04
CA HIS A 55 -12.83 16.47 9.10
C HIS A 55 -12.59 14.98 9.06
N PHE A 56 -11.33 14.52 9.10
CA PHE A 56 -11.03 13.10 9.07
C PHE A 56 -11.50 12.38 10.34
N GLN A 57 -11.29 12.97 11.52
CA GLN A 57 -11.82 12.43 12.78
C GLN A 57 -13.34 12.31 12.73
N ARG A 58 -14.04 13.34 12.22
CA ARG A 58 -15.49 13.34 12.10
C ARG A 58 -15.99 12.32 11.07
N ALA A 59 -15.27 12.15 9.96
CA ALA A 59 -15.56 11.13 8.97
C ALA A 59 -15.51 9.74 9.59
N LEU A 60 -14.44 9.40 10.32
CA LEU A 60 -14.29 8.11 10.99
C LEU A 60 -15.40 7.84 12.02
N GLN A 61 -15.77 8.85 12.81
CA GLN A 61 -16.85 8.73 13.80
C GLN A 61 -18.18 8.42 13.11
N LEU A 62 -18.60 9.27 12.18
CA LEU A 62 -19.89 9.14 11.51
C LEU A 62 -19.96 7.90 10.61
N PHE A 63 -18.83 7.49 10.02
CA PHE A 63 -18.73 6.26 9.25
C PHE A 63 -18.97 5.03 10.13
N ARG A 64 -18.40 5.00 11.34
CA ARG A 64 -18.65 3.91 12.31
C ARG A 64 -20.11 3.90 12.77
N ASP A 65 -20.69 5.08 13.01
CA ASP A 65 -22.09 5.20 13.40
C ASP A 65 -23.01 4.64 12.29
N GLU A 66 -22.75 4.98 11.02
CA GLU A 66 -23.50 4.45 9.87
C GLU A 66 -23.33 2.93 9.74
N LEU A 67 -22.10 2.41 9.87
CA LEU A 67 -21.85 0.97 9.84
C LEU A 67 -22.66 0.22 10.92
N ALA A 68 -22.79 0.80 12.11
CA ALA A 68 -23.58 0.21 13.20
C ALA A 68 -25.09 0.16 12.91
N THR A 69 -25.59 0.95 11.95
CA THR A 69 -26.99 0.88 11.49
C THR A 69 -27.24 -0.23 10.46
N GLY A 70 -26.16 -0.86 9.96
CA GLY A 70 -26.21 -1.92 8.95
C GLY A 70 -25.84 -1.43 7.54
N VAL A 71 -25.30 -2.36 6.75
CA VAL A 71 -24.89 -2.12 5.37
C VAL A 71 -26.07 -2.44 4.45
N THR A 72 -26.47 -1.49 3.60
CA THR A 72 -27.63 -1.60 2.73
C THR A 72 -27.31 -1.14 1.31
N LYS A 73 -28.13 -1.53 0.33
CA LYS A 73 -27.98 -1.04 -1.05
C LYS A 73 -28.05 0.50 -1.16
N ALA A 74 -28.78 1.15 -0.25
CA ALA A 74 -28.96 2.60 -0.26
C ALA A 74 -27.74 3.38 0.25
N ASN A 75 -27.00 2.85 1.23
CA ASN A 75 -25.79 3.50 1.77
C ASN A 75 -24.47 2.91 1.22
N MET A 76 -24.53 1.77 0.52
CA MET A 76 -23.37 1.06 -0.05
C MET A 76 -22.40 1.98 -0.79
N ASN A 77 -22.87 2.77 -1.77
CA ASN A 77 -21.99 3.62 -2.58
C ASN A 77 -21.26 4.66 -1.73
N ALA A 78 -21.93 5.23 -0.73
CA ALA A 78 -21.32 6.20 0.17
C ALA A 78 -20.35 5.53 1.16
N LEU A 79 -20.67 4.35 1.69
CA LEU A 79 -19.78 3.56 2.55
C LEU A 79 -18.51 3.16 1.81
N LEU A 80 -18.63 2.61 0.59
CA LEU A 80 -17.51 2.24 -0.27
C LEU A 80 -16.64 3.45 -0.61
N SER A 81 -17.25 4.57 -1.00
CA SER A 81 -16.49 5.81 -1.30
C SER A 81 -15.74 6.31 -0.06
N THR A 82 -16.38 6.24 1.11
CA THR A 82 -15.80 6.73 2.36
C THR A 82 -14.63 5.87 2.80
N VAL A 83 -14.76 4.53 2.76
CA VAL A 83 -13.64 3.64 3.11
C VAL A 83 -12.48 3.80 2.13
N MET A 84 -12.73 3.99 0.84
CA MET A 84 -11.66 4.27 -0.14
C MET A 84 -10.91 5.58 0.20
N LEU A 85 -11.63 6.64 0.57
CA LEU A 85 -11.02 7.91 0.99
C LEU A 85 -10.27 7.79 2.33
N ILE A 86 -10.78 6.98 3.27
CA ILE A 86 -10.08 6.64 4.52
C ILE A 86 -8.75 5.97 4.17
N CYS A 87 -8.76 4.99 3.28
CA CYS A 87 -7.54 4.30 2.89
C CYS A 87 -6.55 5.22 2.18
N VAL A 88 -7.01 6.10 1.28
CA VAL A 88 -6.16 7.13 0.66
C VAL A 88 -5.52 8.04 1.73
N HIS A 89 -6.30 8.47 2.74
CA HIS A 89 -5.79 9.31 3.82
C HIS A 89 -4.73 8.61 4.67
N GLN A 90 -4.85 7.30 4.90
CA GLN A 90 -3.90 6.54 5.73
C GLN A 90 -2.51 6.42 5.11
N PHE A 91 -2.42 6.52 3.78
CA PHE A 91 -1.12 6.58 3.09
C PHE A 91 -0.44 7.94 3.23
N MET A 92 -1.17 9.00 3.59
CA MET A 92 -0.62 10.34 3.71
C MET A 92 0.31 10.43 4.93
N LEU A 93 1.39 11.19 4.76
CA LEU A 93 2.29 11.55 5.85
C LEU A 93 2.09 13.04 6.20
N PRO A 94 1.91 13.38 7.48
CA PRO A 94 1.76 14.77 7.89
C PRO A 94 3.09 15.54 7.83
N GLN A 95 4.22 14.85 7.74
CA GLN A 95 5.55 15.43 7.75
C GLN A 95 6.09 15.60 6.33
N SER A 96 6.65 16.77 6.03
CA SER A 96 7.27 17.07 4.73
C SER A 96 8.53 16.23 4.45
N GLN A 97 9.24 15.83 5.51
CA GLN A 97 10.42 14.97 5.44
C GLN A 97 10.26 13.88 6.51
N PRO A 98 9.62 12.75 6.15
CA PRO A 98 9.49 11.64 7.07
C PRO A 98 10.85 11.00 7.34
N ASP A 99 11.04 10.54 8.57
CA ASP A 99 12.24 9.81 8.98
C ASP A 99 12.04 8.29 8.77
N PRO A 100 12.83 7.64 7.89
CA PRO A 100 12.78 6.19 7.69
C PRO A 100 13.06 5.40 8.97
N GLY A 101 13.79 5.97 9.94
CA GLY A 101 14.04 5.38 11.25
C GLY A 101 12.78 5.15 12.09
N THR A 102 11.67 5.79 11.74
CA THR A 102 10.36 5.59 12.39
C THR A 102 9.52 4.45 11.79
N SER A 103 10.03 3.77 10.76
CA SER A 103 9.36 2.63 10.12
C SER A 103 9.17 1.45 11.09
N PHE A 104 8.16 0.63 10.79
CA PHE A 104 7.85 -0.59 11.55
C PHE A 104 9.04 -1.58 11.63
N VAL A 105 9.96 -1.58 10.66
CA VAL A 105 11.12 -2.49 10.65
C VAL A 105 12.11 -2.19 11.79
N TYR A 106 12.15 -0.95 12.26
CA TYR A 106 12.98 -0.51 13.40
C TYR A 106 12.20 -0.43 14.72
N ALA A 107 10.86 -0.48 14.66
CA ALA A 107 10.03 -0.42 15.85
C ALA A 107 10.18 -1.67 16.75
N PRO A 108 10.03 -1.52 18.08
CA PRO A 108 9.87 -2.64 19.00
C PRO A 108 8.71 -3.55 18.56
N ALA A 109 8.80 -4.85 18.84
CA ALA A 109 7.87 -5.85 18.34
C ALA A 109 6.40 -5.52 18.67
N GLU A 110 6.16 -5.04 19.89
CA GLU A 110 4.86 -4.62 20.41
C GLU A 110 4.24 -3.41 19.71
N ARG A 111 5.04 -2.62 18.97
CA ARG A 111 4.57 -1.43 18.24
C ARG A 111 4.47 -1.63 16.73
N ARG A 112 5.00 -2.72 16.17
CA ARG A 112 5.04 -2.91 14.70
C ARG A 112 3.65 -2.97 14.08
N SER A 113 2.68 -3.57 14.77
CA SER A 113 1.29 -3.64 14.32
C SER A 113 0.65 -2.25 14.21
N GLU A 114 0.94 -1.36 15.15
CA GLU A 114 0.52 0.04 15.08
C GLU A 114 1.17 0.76 13.90
N CYS A 115 2.49 0.57 13.72
CA CYS A 115 3.26 1.17 12.63
C CYS A 115 2.82 0.69 11.24
N LEU A 116 2.35 -0.56 11.10
CA LEU A 116 1.84 -1.13 9.84
C LEU A 116 0.36 -0.86 9.57
N ARG A 117 -0.36 -0.20 10.50
CA ARG A 117 -1.82 0.00 10.38
C ARG A 117 -2.25 0.74 9.11
N TRP A 118 -1.39 1.59 8.55
CA TRP A 118 -1.67 2.26 7.28
C TRP A 118 -1.88 1.29 6.11
N LEU A 119 -1.25 0.11 6.18
CA LEU A 119 -1.33 -0.94 5.16
C LEU A 119 -2.51 -1.89 5.42
N THR A 120 -2.84 -2.15 6.70
CA THR A 120 -3.89 -3.11 7.10
C THR A 120 -5.29 -2.51 7.24
N ILE A 121 -5.43 -1.17 7.31
CA ILE A 121 -6.75 -0.51 7.42
C ILE A 121 -7.70 -0.86 6.26
N GLN A 122 -7.15 -1.31 5.13
CA GLN A 122 -7.89 -1.83 3.99
C GLN A 122 -8.71 -3.09 4.30
N HIS A 123 -8.44 -3.80 5.40
CA HIS A 123 -9.31 -4.88 5.88
C HIS A 123 -10.74 -4.40 6.15
N GLY A 124 -10.94 -3.09 6.44
CA GLY A 124 -12.28 -2.50 6.52
C GLY A 124 -13.03 -2.52 5.18
N PHE A 125 -12.32 -2.43 4.06
CA PHE A 125 -12.91 -2.63 2.74
C PHE A 125 -13.28 -4.10 2.51
N ASN A 126 -12.40 -5.05 2.87
CA ASN A 126 -12.69 -6.48 2.76
C ASN A 126 -13.91 -6.89 3.61
N ALA A 127 -14.05 -6.35 4.81
CA ALA A 127 -15.22 -6.59 5.66
C ALA A 127 -16.52 -6.08 5.02
N LEU A 128 -16.49 -4.87 4.45
CA LEU A 128 -17.62 -4.32 3.68
C LEU A 128 -17.96 -5.16 2.46
N TYR A 129 -16.93 -5.63 1.75
CA TYR A 129 -17.09 -6.52 0.60
C TYR A 129 -17.79 -7.82 1.00
N ALA A 130 -17.33 -8.47 2.08
CA ALA A 130 -17.91 -9.70 2.59
C ALA A 130 -19.37 -9.54 3.04
N GLU A 131 -19.71 -8.42 3.69
CA GLU A 131 -21.07 -8.12 4.14
C GLU A 131 -22.02 -7.87 2.95
N LEU A 132 -21.56 -7.17 1.92
CA LEU A 132 -22.37 -6.85 0.74
C LEU A 132 -22.58 -8.04 -0.20
N GLY A 133 -21.61 -8.96 -0.26
CA GLY A 133 -21.62 -10.08 -1.20
C GLY A 133 -21.90 -9.63 -2.63
N GLU A 134 -22.78 -10.34 -3.33
CA GLU A 134 -23.15 -10.06 -4.73
C GLU A 134 -23.78 -8.67 -4.96
N VAL A 135 -24.32 -8.03 -3.92
CA VAL A 135 -24.95 -6.70 -4.05
C VAL A 135 -23.93 -5.64 -4.46
N ILE A 136 -22.65 -5.85 -4.12
CA ILE A 136 -21.57 -4.90 -4.41
C ILE A 136 -21.39 -4.63 -5.91
N TRP A 137 -21.71 -5.60 -6.77
CA TRP A 137 -21.60 -5.48 -8.23
C TRP A 137 -22.65 -4.52 -8.82
N GLY A 138 -23.70 -4.19 -8.05
CA GLY A 138 -24.65 -3.13 -8.40
C GLY A 138 -24.18 -1.72 -8.02
N SER A 139 -23.00 -1.58 -7.43
CA SER A 139 -22.45 -0.27 -7.04
C SER A 139 -21.93 0.53 -8.23
N VAL A 140 -21.79 1.84 -8.05
CA VAL A 140 -21.13 2.72 -9.02
C VAL A 140 -19.64 2.37 -9.21
N TRP A 141 -19.08 1.60 -8.28
CA TRP A 141 -17.69 1.17 -8.25
C TRP A 141 -17.44 -0.15 -8.97
N ASN A 142 -18.49 -0.81 -9.50
CA ASN A 142 -18.35 -2.05 -10.27
C ASN A 142 -17.23 -1.99 -11.31
N PRO A 143 -17.10 -0.94 -12.16
CA PRO A 143 -15.99 -0.88 -13.13
C PRO A 143 -14.61 -0.94 -12.47
N VAL A 144 -14.43 -0.33 -11.29
CA VAL A 144 -13.17 -0.38 -10.53
C VAL A 144 -12.90 -1.79 -10.01
N PHE A 145 -13.92 -2.48 -9.50
CA PHE A 145 -13.78 -3.86 -9.02
C PHE A 145 -13.44 -4.81 -10.15
N THR A 146 -14.12 -4.71 -11.30
CA THR A 146 -13.83 -5.52 -12.49
C THR A 146 -12.40 -5.28 -13.00
N ASP A 147 -11.95 -4.03 -13.07
CA ASP A 147 -10.58 -3.72 -13.52
C ASP A 147 -9.50 -4.15 -12.52
N SER A 148 -9.85 -4.26 -11.23
CA SER A 148 -8.93 -4.69 -10.19
C SER A 148 -8.75 -6.21 -10.08
N ASP A 149 -9.63 -6.99 -10.72
CA ASP A 149 -9.56 -8.45 -10.67
C ASP A 149 -8.38 -8.96 -11.51
N ILE A 150 -7.50 -9.71 -10.85
CA ILE A 150 -6.29 -10.29 -11.44
C ILE A 150 -6.36 -11.83 -11.49
N LYS A 151 -7.43 -12.44 -10.95
CA LYS A 151 -7.52 -13.90 -10.75
C LYS A 151 -7.46 -14.68 -12.06
N GLU A 152 -8.09 -14.18 -13.13
CA GLU A 152 -8.03 -14.84 -14.43
C GLU A 152 -6.62 -14.84 -15.05
N LEU A 153 -5.79 -13.85 -14.72
CA LEU A 153 -4.43 -13.70 -15.27
C LEU A 153 -3.35 -14.36 -14.39
N ALA A 154 -3.70 -14.79 -13.17
CA ALA A 154 -2.78 -15.36 -12.18
C ALA A 154 -2.40 -16.84 -12.41
N SER A 155 -3.22 -17.58 -13.16
CA SER A 155 -3.12 -19.05 -13.28
C SER A 155 -1.79 -19.60 -13.83
N THR A 156 -0.93 -18.77 -14.40
CA THR A 156 0.41 -19.16 -14.91
C THR A 156 1.57 -18.40 -14.26
N ILE A 157 1.29 -17.53 -13.28
CA ILE A 157 2.27 -16.58 -12.75
C ILE A 157 3.19 -17.19 -11.70
N MET A 158 2.83 -18.32 -11.12
CA MET A 158 3.71 -19.05 -10.20
C MET A 158 4.67 -20.00 -10.94
N THR A 159 4.84 -19.80 -12.25
CA THR A 159 5.86 -20.47 -13.07
C THR A 159 6.66 -19.40 -13.81
N ALA A 160 7.97 -19.36 -13.56
CA ALA A 160 8.85 -18.41 -14.23
C ALA A 160 8.93 -18.71 -15.74
N GLU A 161 8.71 -17.69 -16.55
CA GLU A 161 9.03 -17.74 -17.99
C GLU A 161 10.56 -17.68 -18.17
N ALA A 162 11.06 -18.28 -19.24
CA ALA A 162 12.49 -18.26 -19.54
C ALA A 162 12.99 -16.82 -19.73
N GLY A 163 13.98 -16.41 -18.92
CA GLY A 163 14.65 -15.10 -19.02
C GLY A 163 14.22 -14.03 -18.02
N ASP A 164 13.29 -14.32 -17.09
CA ASP A 164 12.99 -13.43 -15.95
C ASP A 164 13.67 -13.95 -14.66
N ASP A 165 14.96 -13.64 -14.50
CA ASP A 165 15.77 -14.08 -13.37
C ASP A 165 15.20 -13.57 -12.02
N ILE A 166 14.61 -12.37 -11.99
CA ILE A 166 14.01 -11.80 -10.78
C ILE A 166 12.78 -12.61 -10.36
N HIS A 167 11.95 -13.02 -11.32
CA HIS A 167 10.84 -13.93 -11.07
C HIS A 167 11.33 -15.25 -10.49
N ALA A 168 12.30 -15.89 -11.14
CA ALA A 168 12.86 -17.16 -10.68
C ALA A 168 13.45 -17.06 -9.26
N LEU A 169 14.19 -15.98 -8.96
CA LEU A 169 14.75 -15.72 -7.64
C LEU A 169 13.68 -15.58 -6.56
N PHE A 170 12.55 -14.92 -6.86
CA PHE A 170 11.45 -14.83 -5.91
C PHE A 170 10.81 -16.18 -5.62
N LEU A 171 10.56 -17.00 -6.65
CA LEU A 171 9.99 -18.35 -6.48
C LEU A 171 10.93 -19.24 -5.66
N GLU A 172 12.22 -19.19 -5.96
CA GLU A 172 13.24 -19.93 -5.21
C GLU A 172 13.32 -19.47 -3.75
N LEU A 173 13.43 -18.16 -3.52
CA LEU A 173 13.61 -17.60 -2.18
C LEU A 173 12.37 -17.81 -1.30
N CYS A 174 11.17 -17.76 -1.89
CA CYS A 174 9.91 -18.02 -1.19
C CYS A 174 9.51 -19.50 -1.18
N GLU A 175 10.40 -20.39 -1.61
CA GLU A 175 10.23 -21.85 -1.57
C GLU A 175 8.94 -22.30 -2.26
N VAL A 176 8.63 -21.70 -3.42
CA VAL A 176 7.45 -22.07 -4.22
C VAL A 176 7.72 -23.38 -4.94
N THR A 177 7.11 -24.45 -4.45
CA THR A 177 7.08 -25.78 -5.09
C THR A 177 5.89 -25.91 -6.04
N PRO A 178 5.85 -26.93 -6.92
CA PRO A 178 4.72 -27.16 -7.82
C PRO A 178 3.36 -27.39 -7.13
N ASP A 179 3.37 -27.83 -5.86
CA ASP A 179 2.21 -28.02 -4.99
C ASP A 179 1.95 -26.85 -4.03
N ALA A 180 2.73 -25.75 -4.15
CA ALA A 180 2.51 -24.55 -3.37
C ALA A 180 1.16 -23.91 -3.73
N SER A 181 0.50 -23.38 -2.72
CA SER A 181 -0.81 -22.74 -2.78
C SER A 181 -0.94 -21.73 -1.64
N SER A 182 -2.01 -20.93 -1.65
CA SER A 182 -2.32 -20.04 -0.53
C SER A 182 -2.58 -20.77 0.80
N GLN A 183 -2.84 -22.08 0.77
CA GLN A 183 -3.10 -22.87 1.98
C GLN A 183 -1.83 -23.37 2.68
N ASN A 184 -0.72 -23.52 1.95
CA ASN A 184 0.51 -24.14 2.47
C ASN A 184 1.76 -23.28 2.33
N ASN A 185 1.71 -22.18 1.58
CA ASN A 185 2.81 -21.23 1.46
C ASN A 185 2.31 -19.81 1.84
N PRO A 186 2.80 -19.23 2.95
CA PRO A 186 2.30 -17.95 3.46
C PRO A 186 2.72 -16.74 2.60
N TYR A 187 3.59 -16.93 1.61
CA TYR A 187 3.96 -15.89 0.64
C TYR A 187 3.07 -15.89 -0.60
N TYR A 188 2.33 -16.97 -0.85
CA TYR A 188 1.77 -17.28 -2.16
C TYR A 188 0.93 -16.14 -2.76
N GLU A 189 -0.09 -15.65 -2.03
CA GLU A 189 -1.02 -14.65 -2.57
C GLU A 189 -0.34 -13.30 -2.81
N ALA A 190 0.46 -12.83 -1.84
CA ALA A 190 1.20 -11.57 -1.97
C ALA A 190 2.25 -11.65 -3.09
N LEU A 191 2.91 -12.81 -3.21
CA LEU A 191 3.92 -13.03 -4.25
C LEU A 191 3.29 -13.13 -5.63
N GLU A 192 2.21 -13.90 -5.81
CA GLU A 192 1.46 -14.01 -7.06
C GLU A 192 1.01 -12.63 -7.54
N HIS A 193 0.44 -11.84 -6.62
CA HIS A 193 0.05 -10.46 -6.89
C HIS A 193 1.24 -9.59 -7.34
N LEU A 194 2.37 -9.66 -6.62
CA LEU A 194 3.56 -8.90 -6.97
C LEU A 194 4.10 -9.32 -8.35
N LEU A 195 4.22 -10.61 -8.61
CA LEU A 195 4.77 -11.14 -9.86
C LEU A 195 3.89 -10.75 -11.06
N PHE A 196 2.56 -10.73 -10.88
CA PHE A 196 1.64 -10.18 -11.86
C PHE A 196 1.87 -8.68 -12.10
N THR A 197 1.82 -7.89 -11.04
CA THR A 197 1.86 -6.43 -11.14
C THR A 197 3.21 -5.90 -11.62
N ARG A 198 4.31 -6.62 -11.39
CA ARG A 198 5.65 -6.26 -11.89
C ARG A 198 5.76 -6.34 -13.42
N ARG A 199 4.88 -7.10 -14.09
CA ARG A 199 4.77 -7.13 -15.56
C ARG A 199 4.07 -5.88 -16.12
N LEU A 200 3.42 -5.11 -15.26
CA LEU A 200 2.68 -3.92 -15.64
C LEU A 200 3.56 -2.68 -15.51
N LYS A 201 3.42 -1.75 -16.45
CA LYS A 201 4.01 -0.41 -16.30
C LYS A 201 3.21 0.37 -15.25
N PRO A 202 3.83 0.92 -14.19
CA PRO A 202 3.14 1.79 -13.24
C PRO A 202 2.50 2.99 -13.96
N GLY A 203 1.21 3.19 -13.72
CA GLY A 203 0.43 4.29 -14.27
C GLY A 203 -1.01 4.27 -13.76
N MET A 204 -1.78 5.31 -14.06
CA MET A 204 -3.18 5.40 -13.63
C MET A 204 -4.10 4.34 -14.26
N ASN A 205 -3.67 3.72 -15.35
CA ASN A 205 -4.35 2.57 -15.96
C ASN A 205 -4.10 1.25 -15.22
N THR A 206 -3.02 1.15 -14.44
CA THR A 206 -2.65 -0.05 -13.66
C THR A 206 -2.86 0.14 -12.17
N PHE A 207 -3.24 1.36 -11.74
CA PHE A 207 -3.48 1.74 -10.35
C PHE A 207 -4.37 0.76 -9.59
N ASN A 208 -5.55 0.41 -10.12
CA ASN A 208 -6.50 -0.45 -9.43
C ASN A 208 -5.94 -1.86 -9.20
N LYS A 209 -5.11 -2.36 -10.14
CA LYS A 209 -4.44 -3.66 -10.01
C LYS A 209 -3.30 -3.61 -8.99
N LEU A 210 -2.56 -2.50 -8.93
CA LEU A 210 -1.48 -2.33 -7.96
C LEU A 210 -1.99 -2.14 -6.54
N VAL A 211 -3.06 -1.36 -6.36
CA VAL A 211 -3.56 -1.03 -5.02
C VAL A 211 -4.20 -2.23 -4.34
N THR A 212 -4.70 -3.23 -5.07
CA THR A 212 -5.31 -4.43 -4.48
C THR A 212 -4.32 -5.35 -3.79
N PHE A 213 -3.01 -5.19 -3.97
CA PHE A 213 -1.97 -5.89 -3.21
C PHE A 213 -2.19 -5.78 -1.70
N VAL A 214 -2.66 -4.63 -1.22
CA VAL A 214 -2.94 -4.39 0.21
C VAL A 214 -3.93 -5.40 0.79
N GLY A 215 -4.80 -5.97 -0.04
CA GLY A 215 -5.73 -7.04 0.35
C GLY A 215 -5.03 -8.36 0.68
N SER A 216 -3.85 -8.63 0.12
CA SER A 216 -3.02 -9.80 0.44
C SER A 216 -2.22 -9.64 1.73
N VAL A 217 -2.23 -8.44 2.33
CA VAL A 217 -1.49 -8.16 3.58
C VAL A 217 -2.34 -8.53 4.79
N GLU A 218 -2.57 -9.83 4.95
CA GLU A 218 -3.35 -10.41 6.03
C GLU A 218 -2.78 -11.76 6.50
N GLY A 219 -3.41 -12.37 7.51
CA GLY A 219 -3.07 -13.70 8.00
C GLY A 219 -1.57 -13.91 8.27
N ASP A 220 -1.04 -15.01 7.74
CA ASP A 220 0.36 -15.42 7.92
C ASP A 220 1.35 -14.46 7.25
N PHE A 221 1.01 -13.89 6.08
CA PHE A 221 1.87 -12.90 5.42
C PHE A 221 2.06 -11.65 6.27
N LEU A 222 0.99 -11.16 6.90
CA LEU A 222 1.10 -10.05 7.86
C LEU A 222 1.97 -10.42 9.07
N GLN A 223 1.87 -11.64 9.59
CA GLN A 223 2.75 -12.09 10.69
C GLN A 223 4.22 -12.12 10.27
N LEU A 224 4.52 -12.54 9.04
CA LEU A 224 5.86 -12.51 8.49
C LEU A 224 6.42 -11.08 8.41
N LEU A 225 5.62 -10.10 7.96
CA LEU A 225 6.02 -8.69 7.99
C LEU A 225 6.28 -8.19 9.42
N LEU A 226 5.42 -8.53 10.39
CA LEU A 226 5.60 -8.16 11.79
C LEU A 226 6.86 -8.80 12.41
N CYS A 227 7.22 -10.00 11.96
CA CYS A 227 8.46 -10.69 12.33
C CYS A 227 9.69 -10.17 11.58
N ARG A 228 9.52 -9.26 10.61
CA ARG A 228 10.57 -8.75 9.71
C ARG A 228 11.23 -9.88 8.91
N ASP A 229 10.44 -10.87 8.51
CA ASP A 229 10.90 -11.91 7.60
C ASP A 229 11.38 -11.26 6.29
N LYS A 230 12.61 -11.56 5.91
CA LYS A 230 13.29 -10.90 4.79
C LYS A 230 12.56 -11.09 3.45
N ARG A 231 11.88 -12.23 3.27
CA ARG A 231 11.17 -12.57 2.02
C ARG A 231 9.90 -11.75 1.90
N ALA A 232 9.13 -11.67 2.99
CA ALA A 232 7.96 -10.79 3.06
C ALA A 232 8.34 -9.31 2.89
N LEU A 233 9.45 -8.87 3.51
CA LEU A 233 9.95 -7.51 3.35
C LEU A 233 10.39 -7.20 1.91
N LEU A 234 11.02 -8.13 1.20
CA LEU A 234 11.37 -7.97 -0.22
C LEU A 234 10.13 -7.84 -1.10
N ILE A 235 9.11 -8.68 -0.87
CA ILE A 235 7.83 -8.59 -1.60
C ILE A 235 7.21 -7.20 -1.40
N LEU A 236 7.15 -6.74 -0.15
CA LEU A 236 6.63 -5.42 0.17
C LEU A 236 7.47 -4.30 -0.45
N ALA A 237 8.80 -4.37 -0.39
CA ALA A 237 9.69 -3.34 -0.96
C ALA A 237 9.52 -3.20 -2.48
N HIS A 238 9.37 -4.31 -3.20
CA HIS A 238 9.10 -4.28 -4.64
C HIS A 238 7.73 -3.68 -4.96
N TRP A 239 6.70 -4.03 -4.20
CA TRP A 239 5.39 -3.41 -4.37
C TRP A 239 5.41 -1.91 -4.07
N LEU A 240 6.09 -1.49 -2.99
CA LEU A 240 6.31 -0.08 -2.66
C LEU A 240 7.02 0.65 -3.80
N ALA A 241 8.00 0.01 -4.43
CA ALA A 241 8.71 0.55 -5.59
C ALA A 241 7.77 0.76 -6.80
N LEU A 242 6.87 -0.19 -7.08
CA LEU A 242 5.85 -0.01 -8.11
C LEU A 242 4.88 1.14 -7.76
N MET A 243 4.49 1.25 -6.48
CA MET A 243 3.63 2.33 -5.99
C MET A 243 4.28 3.71 -6.10
N ILE A 244 5.58 3.83 -5.83
CA ILE A 244 6.34 5.08 -6.06
C ILE A 244 6.27 5.49 -7.54
N GLY A 245 6.33 4.52 -8.46
CA GLY A 245 6.23 4.76 -9.91
C GLY A 245 4.87 5.33 -10.37
N LEU A 246 3.83 5.25 -9.55
CA LEU A 246 2.53 5.89 -9.83
C LEU A 246 2.53 7.41 -9.62
N ASP A 247 3.54 7.91 -8.90
CA ASP A 247 3.75 9.32 -8.58
C ASP A 247 2.49 10.02 -8.03
N GLN A 248 1.82 9.39 -7.08
CA GLN A 248 0.62 9.93 -6.45
C GLN A 248 0.98 10.74 -5.20
N TRP A 249 0.58 12.01 -5.17
CA TRP A 249 0.90 12.96 -4.09
C TRP A 249 0.63 12.44 -2.67
N TRP A 250 -0.40 11.61 -2.50
CA TRP A 250 -0.85 11.08 -1.22
C TRP A 250 -0.12 9.81 -0.77
N SER A 251 0.57 9.09 -1.66
CA SER A 251 1.27 7.83 -1.31
C SER A 251 2.77 7.87 -1.53
N SER A 252 3.28 8.67 -2.48
CA SER A 252 4.70 8.65 -2.88
C SER A 252 5.64 8.84 -1.68
N ALA A 253 5.34 9.78 -0.79
CA ALA A 253 6.16 10.05 0.39
C ALA A 253 6.26 8.84 1.33
N ARG A 254 5.13 8.21 1.64
CA ARG A 254 5.10 7.03 2.51
C ARG A 254 5.75 5.84 1.86
N CYS A 255 5.44 5.58 0.59
CA CYS A 255 6.02 4.45 -0.13
C CYS A 255 7.54 4.56 -0.21
N LYS A 256 8.05 5.77 -0.50
CA LYS A 256 9.49 6.05 -0.49
C LYS A 256 10.10 5.87 0.90
N ASN A 257 9.47 6.39 1.95
CA ASN A 257 9.97 6.29 3.32
C ASN A 257 10.11 4.83 3.78
N GLU A 258 9.07 4.03 3.59
CA GLU A 258 9.07 2.61 3.96
C GLU A 258 10.02 1.79 3.06
N CYS A 259 10.12 2.12 1.77
CA CYS A 259 11.04 1.45 0.85
C CYS A 259 12.51 1.74 1.22
N VAL A 260 12.85 2.99 1.59
CA VAL A 260 14.16 3.32 2.16
C VAL A 260 14.42 2.51 3.43
N ALA A 261 13.47 2.50 4.37
CA ALA A 261 13.64 1.80 5.63
C ALA A 261 13.92 0.30 5.45
N ILE A 262 13.11 -0.38 4.61
CA ILE A 262 13.27 -1.81 4.31
C ILE A 262 14.58 -2.06 3.56
N THR A 263 14.90 -1.24 2.55
CA THR A 263 16.15 -1.36 1.79
C THR A 263 17.35 -1.24 2.72
N THR A 264 17.35 -0.23 3.59
CA THR A 264 18.42 -0.02 4.57
C THR A 264 18.53 -1.18 5.55
N PHE A 265 17.40 -1.73 5.99
CA PHE A 265 17.37 -2.86 6.92
C PHE A 265 17.98 -4.14 6.32
N LEU A 266 17.78 -4.38 5.01
CA LEU A 266 18.22 -5.60 4.33
C LEU A 266 19.56 -5.46 3.59
N MET A 267 20.16 -4.26 3.49
CA MET A 267 21.29 -4.04 2.58
C MET A 267 22.54 -4.90 2.88
N HIS A 268 22.71 -5.32 4.13
CA HIS A 268 23.84 -6.17 4.58
C HIS A 268 23.45 -7.64 4.81
N ASP A 269 22.30 -8.10 4.27
CA ASP A 269 21.90 -9.51 4.36
C ASP A 269 22.96 -10.40 3.67
N GLN A 270 23.28 -11.53 4.30
CA GLN A 270 24.33 -12.43 3.82
C GLN A 270 23.88 -13.25 2.59
N ASP A 271 22.58 -13.41 2.38
CA ASP A 271 22.01 -14.14 1.24
C ASP A 271 22.11 -13.29 -0.05
N GLU A 272 22.91 -13.75 -1.00
CA GLU A 272 23.11 -13.10 -2.29
C GLU A 272 21.80 -12.89 -3.07
N ARG A 273 20.83 -13.80 -2.92
CA ARG A 273 19.53 -13.69 -3.58
C ARG A 273 18.73 -12.53 -3.02
N VAL A 274 18.82 -12.30 -1.71
CA VAL A 274 18.20 -11.14 -1.04
C VAL A 274 18.81 -9.85 -1.56
N ARG A 275 20.14 -9.75 -1.60
CA ARG A 275 20.83 -8.56 -2.15
C ARG A 275 20.51 -8.33 -3.62
N ALA A 276 20.45 -9.39 -4.43
CA ALA A 276 20.08 -9.29 -5.84
C ALA A 276 18.65 -8.75 -6.04
N LEU A 277 17.68 -9.27 -5.29
CA LEU A 277 16.30 -8.78 -5.32
C LEU A 277 16.21 -7.35 -4.77
N LEU A 278 17.04 -6.95 -3.82
CA LEU A 278 17.03 -5.60 -3.24
C LEU A 278 17.48 -4.49 -4.21
N ARG A 279 18.19 -4.82 -5.29
CA ARG A 279 18.74 -3.83 -6.24
C ARG A 279 17.67 -2.93 -6.84
N PHE A 280 16.52 -3.48 -7.25
CA PHE A 280 15.44 -2.70 -7.85
C PHE A 280 14.87 -1.64 -6.90
N PRO A 281 14.36 -1.99 -5.69
CA PRO A 281 13.87 -0.98 -4.75
C PRO A 281 14.97 0.00 -4.33
N ALA A 282 16.21 -0.47 -4.12
CA ALA A 282 17.35 0.39 -3.74
C ALA A 282 17.67 1.46 -4.80
N GLN A 283 17.77 1.05 -6.07
CA GLN A 283 18.01 1.96 -7.18
C GLN A 283 16.91 3.04 -7.26
N LEU A 284 15.65 2.64 -7.08
CA LEU A 284 14.52 3.57 -7.17
C LEU A 284 14.54 4.64 -6.07
N VAL A 285 14.95 4.28 -4.85
CA VAL A 285 15.03 5.22 -3.73
C VAL A 285 16.39 5.91 -3.62
N GLY A 286 17.33 5.61 -4.51
CA GLY A 286 18.66 6.25 -4.59
C GLY A 286 19.68 5.72 -3.58
N ILE A 287 19.56 4.47 -3.16
CA ILE A 287 20.55 3.79 -2.32
C ILE A 287 21.48 2.98 -3.23
N ASP A 288 22.78 3.28 -3.16
CA ASP A 288 23.80 2.53 -3.89
C ASP A 288 24.27 1.33 -3.05
N LEU A 289 23.86 0.12 -3.46
CA LEU A 289 24.28 -1.12 -2.80
C LEU A 289 25.74 -1.50 -3.11
N MET A 290 26.34 -1.01 -4.20
CA MET A 290 27.72 -1.34 -4.59
C MET A 290 28.74 -0.54 -3.77
N ALA A 291 28.40 0.69 -3.38
CA ALA A 291 29.24 1.50 -2.48
C ALA A 291 29.39 0.86 -1.08
N VAL A 292 28.39 0.06 -0.67
CA VAL A 292 28.37 -0.63 0.63
C VAL A 292 29.27 -1.88 0.62
N GLU A 293 29.27 -2.65 -0.47
CA GLU A 293 30.14 -3.84 -0.63
C GLU A 293 31.65 -3.48 -0.56
N LEU A 294 32.04 -2.29 -1.03
CA LEU A 294 33.42 -1.80 -0.94
C LEU A 294 33.84 -1.46 0.51
N LEU A 295 32.93 -0.95 1.34
CA LEU A 295 33.22 -0.60 2.75
C LEU A 295 33.35 -1.86 3.62
N ASP A 296 32.50 -2.87 3.38
CA ASP A 296 32.56 -4.16 4.09
C ASP A 296 33.82 -4.96 3.68
N GLY A 297 34.24 -4.86 2.41
CA GLY A 297 35.47 -5.50 1.91
C GLY A 297 36.78 -4.93 2.49
N HIS A 298 36.82 -3.64 2.84
CA HIS A 298 38.00 -3.03 3.47
C HIS A 298 38.18 -3.41 4.94
N SER A 299 37.11 -3.83 5.63
CA SER A 299 37.16 -4.24 7.04
C SER A 299 37.72 -5.66 7.25
N ILE A 300 37.78 -6.47 6.19
CA ILE A 300 38.30 -7.86 6.22
C ILE A 300 39.81 -7.92 5.95
N ILE A 301 40.42 -6.85 5.42
CA ILE A 301 41.85 -6.81 5.06
C ILE A 301 42.73 -6.25 6.20
N SER A 302 42.13 -5.83 7.33
CA SER A 302 42.85 -5.27 8.48
C SER A 302 42.81 -6.17 9.73
N SER A 303 43.14 -7.45 9.58
CA SER A 303 43.44 -8.36 10.70
C SER A 303 44.57 -9.30 10.34
#